data_AF-A0A0D0E1V9-F1
#
_entry.id   AF-A0A0D0E1V9-F1
#
_cell.length_a   1.000
_cell.length_b   1.000
_cell.length_c   1.000
_cell.angle_alpha   90.00
_cell.angle_beta   90.00
_cell.angle_gamma   90.00
#
_symmetry.space_group_name_H-M   'P 1'
#
loop_
_entity.id
_entity.type
_entity.pdbx_description
1 polymer ?
#
loop_
_entity_poly.entity_id
_entity_poly.type
_entity_poly.pdbx_seq_one_letter_code
_entity_poly.pdbx_strand_id
1 'polypeptide(L)'
;MALKQNIMDITTDGAARVQDPVYLCFMEMLQDADLGRSFVKLAKGSSAPTQVYLNAQPGYGTLTYGSLATAIIELTLMCIVDLERTPTESFTPLTLSHFTWYFLVPFIGAHLISQDLKCAPNVAFKEMLESADAGDTLHPAEDGDDDLEDIMKANMDARRHECMAEITEQRWAEAIQIENSWKMVIQGCVIQSQVQMHD
;
A
#
# COMPACT_ATOMS: atom_id res chain seq x y z
N MET A 1 -6.47 -3.20 15.35
CA MET A 1 -7.46 -3.93 14.50
C MET A 1 -8.31 -2.98 13.64
N ALA A 2 -8.87 -1.89 14.17
CA ALA A 2 -9.73 -0.98 13.40
C ALA A 2 -9.03 -0.29 12.20
N LEU A 3 -7.79 0.21 12.37
CA LEU A 3 -7.08 0.93 11.30
C LEU A 3 -6.73 0.02 10.10
N LYS A 4 -6.30 -1.23 10.35
CA LYS A 4 -6.00 -2.19 9.29
C LYS A 4 -7.23 -2.48 8.42
N GLN A 5 -8.38 -2.71 9.05
CA GLN A 5 -9.62 -2.94 8.32
C GLN A 5 -10.03 -1.69 7.53
N ASN A 6 -9.94 -0.50 8.15
CA ASN A 6 -10.24 0.76 7.47
C ASN A 6 -9.34 1.00 6.25
N ILE A 7 -8.05 0.67 6.35
CA ILE A 7 -7.11 0.72 5.21
C ILE A 7 -7.52 -0.25 4.10
N MET A 8 -7.96 -1.47 4.42
CA MET A 8 -8.44 -2.40 3.38
C MET A 8 -9.73 -1.91 2.74
N ASP A 9 -10.67 -1.41 3.54
CA ASP A 9 -11.97 -0.91 3.07
C ASP A 9 -11.79 0.31 2.16
N ILE A 10 -10.99 1.31 2.58
CA ILE A 10 -10.71 2.49 1.75
C ILE A 10 -9.97 2.11 0.46
N THR A 11 -9.12 1.08 0.49
CA THR A 11 -8.32 0.65 -0.67
C THR A 11 -9.15 -0.14 -1.69
N THR A 12 -10.08 -0.97 -1.22
CA THR A 12 -10.79 -1.94 -2.07
C THR A 12 -12.25 -1.56 -2.37
N ASP A 13 -12.91 -0.79 -1.49
CA ASP A 13 -14.30 -0.36 -1.62
C ASP A 13 -14.40 1.15 -1.88
N GLY A 14 -14.70 1.50 -3.14
CA GLY A 14 -14.92 2.88 -3.54
C GLY A 14 -16.11 3.56 -2.84
N ALA A 15 -17.14 2.80 -2.42
CA ALA A 15 -18.30 3.33 -1.73
C ALA A 15 -17.99 3.68 -0.27
N ALA A 16 -17.18 2.86 0.41
CA ALA A 16 -16.64 3.20 1.72
C ALA A 16 -15.72 4.43 1.63
N ARG A 17 -14.85 4.46 0.61
CA ARG A 17 -13.91 5.57 0.38
C ARG A 17 -14.58 6.93 0.26
N VAL A 18 -15.65 7.05 -0.53
CA VAL A 18 -16.33 8.35 -0.74
C VAL A 18 -17.06 8.88 0.49
N GLN A 19 -17.26 8.06 1.52
CA GLN A 19 -17.89 8.46 2.78
C GLN A 19 -16.86 8.83 3.85
N ASP A 20 -15.58 8.54 3.62
CA ASP A 20 -14.54 8.78 4.61
C ASP A 20 -14.24 10.28 4.77
N PRO A 21 -14.18 10.81 6.00
CA PRO A 21 -13.92 12.23 6.26
C PRO A 21 -12.57 12.73 5.71
N VAL A 22 -11.53 11.91 5.74
CA VAL A 22 -10.20 12.26 5.24
C VAL A 22 -10.19 12.27 3.72
N TYR A 23 -10.87 11.29 3.09
CA TYR A 23 -11.06 11.31 1.64
C TYR A 23 -11.80 12.57 1.16
N LEU A 24 -12.85 12.99 1.88
CA LEU A 24 -13.59 14.21 1.55
C LEU A 24 -12.70 15.46 1.66
N CYS A 25 -11.91 15.58 2.73
CA CYS A 25 -10.96 16.68 2.88
C CYS A 25 -9.89 16.67 1.77
N PHE A 26 -9.43 15.49 1.36
CA PHE A 26 -8.48 15.36 0.25
C PHE A 26 -9.10 15.84 -1.08
N MET A 27 -10.35 15.46 -1.37
CA MET A 27 -11.05 15.93 -2.57
C MET A 27 -11.29 17.44 -2.57
N GLU A 28 -11.52 18.03 -1.40
CA GLU A 28 -11.60 19.49 -1.22
C GLU A 28 -10.26 20.16 -1.50
N MET A 29 -9.16 19.63 -0.96
CA MET A 29 -7.81 20.14 -1.23
C MET A 29 -7.49 20.11 -2.74
N LEU A 30 -7.82 19.02 -3.44
CA LEU A 30 -7.64 18.95 -4.89
C LEU A 30 -8.51 19.98 -5.63
N GLN A 31 -9.73 20.21 -5.16
CA GLN A 31 -10.61 21.22 -5.73
C GLN A 31 -10.05 22.63 -5.56
N ASP A 32 -9.52 22.94 -4.37
CA ASP A 32 -8.95 24.24 -4.03
C ASP A 32 -7.62 24.49 -4.76
N ALA A 33 -6.89 23.43 -5.09
CA ALA A 33 -5.68 23.47 -5.91
C ALA A 33 -5.95 23.49 -7.44
N ASP A 34 -7.19 23.75 -7.87
CA ASP A 34 -7.63 23.72 -9.27
C ASP A 34 -7.42 22.36 -9.98
N LEU A 35 -7.23 21.28 -9.22
CA LEU A 35 -7.13 19.91 -9.74
C LEU A 35 -8.50 19.23 -9.89
N GLY A 36 -9.53 19.79 -9.27
CA GLY A 36 -10.90 19.28 -9.28
C GLY A 36 -11.11 18.10 -8.33
N ARG A 37 -12.37 17.71 -8.10
CA ARG A 37 -12.74 16.56 -7.23
C ARG A 37 -12.55 15.19 -7.89
N SER A 38 -11.40 14.94 -8.51
CA SER A 38 -11.06 13.63 -9.06
C SER A 38 -9.55 13.46 -9.22
N PHE A 39 -9.08 12.21 -9.27
CA PHE A 39 -7.67 11.94 -9.56
C PHE A 39 -7.28 12.09 -11.04
N VAL A 40 -8.21 12.49 -11.94
CA VAL A 40 -7.96 12.52 -13.39
C VAL A 40 -6.85 13.50 -13.77
N LYS A 41 -6.79 14.67 -13.14
CA LYS A 41 -5.72 15.64 -13.40
C LYS A 41 -4.38 15.19 -12.80
N LEU A 42 -4.40 14.54 -11.64
CA LEU A 42 -3.21 13.92 -11.02
C LEU A 42 -2.62 12.82 -11.93
N ALA A 43 -3.47 12.02 -12.58
CA ALA A 43 -3.04 10.94 -13.47
C ALA A 43 -2.35 11.41 -14.76
N LYS A 44 -2.64 12.63 -15.23
CA LYS A 44 -2.17 13.15 -16.53
C LYS A 44 -0.76 13.71 -16.53
N GLY A 45 -0.05 13.68 -15.39
CA GLY A 45 1.39 13.95 -15.33
C GLY A 45 1.84 15.39 -15.65
N SER A 46 0.92 16.34 -15.87
CA SER A 46 1.31 17.75 -16.02
C SER A 46 1.50 18.37 -14.64
N SER A 47 2.71 18.28 -14.07
CA SER A 47 3.14 19.08 -12.92
C SER A 47 2.05 19.26 -11.85
N ALA A 48 1.33 18.18 -11.49
CA ALA A 48 0.44 18.23 -10.33
C ALA A 48 1.29 18.74 -9.17
N PRO A 49 0.88 19.81 -8.49
CA PRO A 49 1.82 20.72 -7.87
C PRO A 49 2.70 19.91 -6.94
N THR A 50 4.02 20.05 -7.08
CA THR A 50 4.97 19.62 -6.06
C THR A 50 4.48 20.05 -4.68
N GLN A 51 3.72 21.14 -4.59
CA GLN A 51 2.97 21.58 -3.42
C GLN A 51 1.90 20.61 -2.88
N VAL A 52 1.09 19.93 -3.70
CA VAL A 52 0.13 18.92 -3.22
C VAL A 52 0.88 17.71 -2.68
N TYR A 53 1.99 17.34 -3.33
CA TYR A 53 2.90 16.31 -2.84
C TYR A 53 3.56 16.69 -1.51
N LEU A 54 4.13 17.90 -1.42
CA LEU A 54 4.78 18.41 -0.22
C LEU A 54 3.77 18.58 0.92
N ASN A 55 2.61 19.18 0.66
CA ASN A 55 1.60 19.41 1.68
C ASN A 55 0.95 18.11 2.17
N ALA A 56 0.88 17.07 1.34
CA ALA A 56 0.32 15.79 1.73
C ALA A 56 1.30 14.93 2.56
N GLN A 57 2.55 15.36 2.72
CA GLN A 57 3.48 14.72 3.65
C GLN A 57 3.13 15.15 5.08
N PRO A 58 2.91 14.21 6.01
CA PRO A 58 2.62 14.55 7.39
C PRO A 58 3.82 15.22 8.06
N GLY A 59 3.60 16.39 8.69
CA GLY A 59 4.70 17.15 9.28
C GLY A 59 4.54 17.69 10.69
N TYR A 60 3.74 17.12 11.62
CA TYR A 60 3.69 17.65 13.00
C TYR A 60 4.20 16.70 14.09
N GLY A 61 4.65 17.33 15.19
CA GLY A 61 5.40 16.81 16.34
C GLY A 61 4.85 15.57 17.04
N THR A 62 5.79 14.88 17.71
CA THR A 62 5.79 13.52 18.27
C THR A 62 5.71 12.35 17.27
N LEU A 63 5.31 12.61 16.02
CA LEU A 63 5.45 11.68 14.88
C LEU A 63 6.14 12.40 13.72
N THR A 64 7.30 12.95 14.02
CA THR A 64 8.17 13.60 13.06
C THR A 64 8.81 12.57 12.18
N TYR A 65 8.26 12.47 10.99
CA TYR A 65 8.74 11.51 10.06
C TYR A 65 8.65 12.09 8.65
N GLY A 66 9.73 12.73 8.20
CA GLY A 66 9.85 13.20 6.83
C GLY A 66 9.88 12.03 5.83
N SER A 67 10.91 11.97 5.00
CA SER A 67 11.12 10.84 4.09
C SER A 67 11.07 9.45 4.78
N LEU A 68 11.42 9.37 6.07
CA LEU A 68 11.49 8.12 6.85
C LEU A 68 10.12 7.52 7.23
N ALA A 69 9.09 8.26 7.69
CA ALA A 69 7.76 7.62 7.87
C ALA A 69 7.13 7.35 6.55
N THR A 70 7.33 8.23 5.58
CA THR A 70 6.78 7.98 4.26
C THR A 70 7.25 6.59 3.80
N ALA A 71 8.54 6.28 3.98
CA ALA A 71 9.08 4.94 3.77
C ALA A 71 8.45 3.86 4.70
N ILE A 72 8.30 4.10 6.00
CA ILE A 72 7.74 3.10 6.94
C ILE A 72 6.25 2.83 6.67
N ILE A 73 5.45 3.86 6.39
CA ILE A 73 4.05 3.76 6.02
C ILE A 73 3.93 3.02 4.69
N GLU A 74 4.78 3.32 3.70
CA GLU A 74 4.84 2.58 2.44
C GLU A 74 5.17 1.10 2.65
N LEU A 75 6.21 0.80 3.42
CA LEU A 75 6.62 -0.57 3.75
C LEU A 75 5.51 -1.32 4.51
N THR A 76 4.85 -0.64 5.46
CA THR A 76 3.74 -1.22 6.24
C THR A 76 2.52 -1.45 5.36
N LEU A 77 2.21 -0.52 4.45
CA LEU A 77 1.13 -0.65 3.47
C LEU A 77 1.35 -1.86 2.56
N MET A 78 2.60 -2.09 2.14
CA MET A 78 2.94 -3.24 1.31
C MET A 78 2.80 -4.59 2.04
N CYS A 79 2.78 -4.61 3.37
CA CYS A 79 2.49 -5.81 4.18
C CYS A 79 1.00 -5.95 4.54
N ILE A 80 0.20 -4.89 4.43
CA ILE A 80 -1.23 -4.88 4.78
C ILE A 80 -2.11 -5.09 3.56
N VAL A 81 -1.76 -4.41 2.47
CA VAL A 81 -2.48 -4.48 1.20
C VAL A 81 -1.76 -5.51 0.34
N ASP A 82 -2.47 -6.59 0.00
CA ASP A 82 -2.03 -7.51 -1.05
C ASP A 82 -2.20 -6.80 -2.40
N LEU A 83 -1.15 -6.09 -2.80
CA LEU A 83 -1.13 -5.23 -3.98
C LEU A 83 -1.27 -6.04 -5.27
N GLU A 84 -0.94 -7.34 -5.25
CA GLU A 84 -1.11 -8.24 -6.40
C GLU A 84 -2.56 -8.71 -6.56
N ARG A 85 -3.28 -8.89 -5.45
CA ARG A 85 -4.69 -9.28 -5.47
C ARG A 85 -5.67 -8.11 -5.49
N THR A 86 -5.20 -6.88 -5.29
CA THR A 86 -6.07 -5.71 -5.31
C THR A 86 -6.43 -5.33 -6.76
N PRO A 87 -7.73 -5.22 -7.11
CA PRO A 87 -8.13 -4.88 -8.47
C PRO A 87 -7.54 -3.55 -8.93
N THR A 88 -6.92 -3.52 -10.11
CA THR A 88 -6.33 -2.29 -10.70
C THR A 88 -7.36 -1.19 -10.93
N GLU A 89 -8.63 -1.57 -11.06
CA GLU A 89 -9.77 -0.63 -11.20
C GLU A 89 -9.95 0.23 -9.94
N SER A 90 -9.60 -0.28 -8.75
CA SER A 90 -9.73 0.42 -7.47
C SER A 90 -8.85 1.67 -7.33
N PHE A 91 -7.84 1.79 -8.20
CA PHE A 91 -6.88 2.90 -8.20
C PHE A 91 -7.02 3.83 -9.39
N THR A 92 -7.82 3.44 -10.40
CA THR A 92 -8.05 4.23 -11.60
C THR A 92 -8.63 5.60 -11.22
N PRO A 93 -8.15 6.70 -11.82
CA PRO A 93 -7.19 6.82 -12.93
C PRO A 93 -5.70 6.82 -12.56
N LEU A 94 -5.34 6.66 -11.28
CA LEU A 94 -3.93 6.62 -10.86
C LEU A 94 -3.32 5.22 -11.04
N THR A 95 -1.99 5.19 -11.11
CA THR A 95 -1.25 3.96 -10.83
C THR A 95 -1.31 3.70 -9.33
N LEU A 96 -1.10 2.44 -8.94
CA LEU A 96 -1.03 2.07 -7.54
C LEU A 96 0.00 2.91 -6.76
N SER A 97 1.20 3.11 -7.31
CA SER A 97 2.23 3.94 -6.66
C SER A 97 1.76 5.37 -6.44
N HIS A 98 1.12 5.99 -7.43
CA HIS A 98 0.57 7.33 -7.27
C HIS A 98 -0.60 7.38 -6.29
N PHE A 99 -1.45 6.36 -6.27
CA PHE A 99 -2.53 6.27 -5.29
C PHE A 99 -1.99 6.13 -3.87
N THR A 100 -0.94 5.32 -3.68
CA THR A 100 -0.26 5.17 -2.40
C THR A 100 0.31 6.49 -1.92
N TRP A 101 1.09 7.16 -2.77
CA TRP A 101 1.78 8.40 -2.41
C TRP A 101 0.83 9.58 -2.22
N TYR A 102 -0.11 9.78 -3.14
CA TYR A 102 -0.98 10.96 -3.08
C TYR A 102 -2.13 10.80 -2.11
N PHE A 103 -2.55 9.57 -1.77
CA PHE A 103 -3.75 9.38 -0.97
C PHE A 103 -3.54 8.47 0.25
N LEU A 104 -3.00 7.25 0.10
CA LEU A 104 -2.91 6.32 1.24
C LEU A 104 -1.94 6.79 2.33
N VAL A 105 -0.77 7.30 1.97
CA VAL A 105 0.19 7.83 2.95
C VAL A 105 -0.42 9.00 3.76
N PRO A 106 -0.99 10.04 3.12
CA PRO A 106 -1.68 11.13 3.83
C PRO A 106 -2.88 10.64 4.65
N PHE A 107 -3.64 9.67 4.12
CA PHE A 107 -4.78 9.08 4.81
C PHE A 107 -4.38 8.41 6.13
N ILE A 108 -3.32 7.59 6.09
CA ILE A 108 -2.78 6.93 7.28
C ILE A 108 -2.19 7.96 8.23
N GLY A 109 -1.43 8.93 7.73
CA GLY A 109 -0.86 10.02 8.54
C GLY A 109 -1.93 10.74 9.35
N ALA A 110 -3.01 11.18 8.71
CA ALA A 110 -4.12 11.86 9.39
C ALA A 110 -4.80 10.97 10.44
N HIS A 111 -4.95 9.67 10.20
CA HIS A 111 -5.51 8.75 11.18
C HIS A 111 -4.58 8.48 12.37
N LEU A 112 -3.27 8.42 12.15
CA LEU A 112 -2.30 8.31 13.24
C LEU A 112 -2.29 9.57 14.10
N ILE A 113 -2.24 10.75 13.48
CA ILE A 113 -2.32 12.05 14.17
C ILE A 113 -3.65 12.18 14.95
N SER A 114 -4.76 11.76 14.35
CA SER A 114 -6.07 11.76 15.00
C SER A 114 -6.09 10.90 16.27
N GLN A 115 -5.43 9.74 16.24
CA GLN A 115 -5.32 8.87 17.41
C GLN A 115 -4.42 9.48 18.49
N ASP A 116 -3.28 10.05 18.08
CA ASP A 116 -2.31 10.64 19.00
C ASP A 116 -2.88 11.89 19.71
N LEU A 117 -3.42 12.82 18.93
CA LEU A 117 -4.01 14.06 19.41
C LEU A 117 -5.44 13.89 19.95
N LYS A 118 -6.03 12.69 19.83
CA LYS A 118 -7.42 12.38 20.19
C LYS A 118 -8.43 13.36 19.58
N CYS A 119 -8.21 13.72 18.32
CA CYS A 119 -9.04 14.64 17.57
C CYS A 119 -9.75 13.94 16.40
N ALA A 120 -10.67 14.61 15.73
CA ALA A 120 -11.36 14.04 14.57
C ALA A 120 -10.40 13.92 13.35
N PRO A 121 -10.51 12.88 12.52
CA PRO A 121 -9.61 12.68 11.37
C PRO A 121 -9.50 13.85 10.39
N ASN A 122 -10.58 14.59 10.18
CA ASN A 122 -10.58 15.79 9.33
C ASN A 122 -9.81 16.97 9.95
N VAL A 123 -9.78 17.05 11.29
CA VAL A 123 -8.97 18.04 12.01
C VAL A 123 -7.49 17.65 11.93
N ALA A 124 -7.19 16.37 12.18
CA ALA A 124 -5.85 15.82 12.05
C ALA A 124 -5.28 15.96 10.64
N PHE A 125 -6.12 15.80 9.60
CA PHE A 125 -5.70 16.01 8.21
C PHE A 125 -5.27 17.45 7.96
N LYS A 126 -5.96 18.45 8.51
CA LYS A 126 -5.54 19.86 8.37
C LYS A 126 -4.23 20.13 9.10
N GLU A 127 -4.13 19.64 10.33
CA GLU A 127 -2.89 19.71 11.13
C GLU A 127 -1.72 19.10 10.35
N MET A 128 -1.95 17.95 9.71
CA MET A 128 -0.97 17.28 8.86
C MET A 128 -0.49 18.14 7.70
N LEU A 129 -1.39 18.87 7.02
CA LEU A 129 -1.02 19.76 5.91
C LEU A 129 -0.28 21.02 6.39
N GLU A 130 -0.73 21.61 7.52
CA GLU A 130 -0.16 22.84 8.09
C GLU A 130 1.24 22.66 8.67
N SER A 131 1.67 21.42 8.79
CA SER A 131 2.89 21.04 9.45
C SER A 131 3.92 20.42 8.50
N ALA A 132 3.51 20.07 7.29
CA ALA A 132 4.35 19.44 6.27
C ALA A 132 5.72 20.13 6.07
N ASP A 133 5.75 21.46 6.19
CA ASP A 133 6.93 22.32 6.07
C ASP A 133 7.85 22.32 7.31
N ALA A 134 7.37 21.87 8.48
CA ALA A 134 8.16 21.74 9.71
C ALA A 134 8.87 20.37 9.82
N GLY A 135 8.36 19.33 9.17
CA GLY A 135 8.81 17.94 9.32
C GLY A 135 10.30 17.73 9.01
N ASP A 136 10.75 18.19 7.84
CA ASP A 136 12.14 18.04 7.37
C ASP A 136 13.16 18.85 8.21
N THR A 137 12.69 19.88 8.92
CA THR A 137 13.55 20.71 9.77
C THR A 137 13.74 20.09 11.16
N LEU A 138 12.73 19.37 11.65
CA LEU A 138 12.75 18.82 13.00
C LEU A 138 13.44 17.45 13.08
N HIS A 139 13.31 16.59 12.05
CA HIS A 139 13.90 15.25 12.04
C HIS A 139 14.59 14.97 10.70
N PRO A 140 15.85 15.38 10.54
CA PRO A 140 16.63 15.01 9.36
C PRO A 140 16.76 13.48 9.26
N ALA A 141 16.80 12.96 8.03
CA ALA A 141 16.83 11.52 7.77
C ALA A 141 18.02 10.75 8.40
N GLU A 142 18.99 11.46 8.99
CA GLU A 142 20.21 10.92 9.59
C GLU A 142 20.18 10.96 11.14
N ASP A 143 19.06 11.29 11.78
CA ASP A 143 19.02 11.58 13.23
C ASP A 143 19.14 10.34 14.16
N GLY A 144 19.44 9.15 13.60
CA GLY A 144 19.78 7.96 14.39
C GLY A 144 18.66 7.46 15.30
N ASP A 145 17.41 7.57 14.86
CA ASP A 145 16.26 7.03 15.60
C ASP A 145 16.17 5.50 15.43
N ASP A 146 16.86 4.80 16.34
CA ASP A 146 17.00 3.35 16.35
C ASP A 146 15.63 2.61 16.34
N ASP A 147 14.60 3.18 16.97
CA ASP A 147 13.27 2.57 17.06
C ASP A 147 12.58 2.50 15.68
N LEU A 148 12.80 3.50 14.84
CA LEU A 148 12.25 3.53 13.48
C LEU A 148 12.96 2.60 12.53
N GLU A 149 14.29 2.52 12.66
CA GLU A 149 15.10 1.61 11.88
C GLU A 149 14.72 0.15 12.21
N ASP A 150 14.44 -0.15 13.49
CA ASP A 150 13.95 -1.45 13.93
C ASP A 150 12.57 -1.81 13.35
N ILE A 151 11.63 -0.85 13.29
CA ILE A 151 10.33 -1.06 12.63
C ILE A 151 10.52 -1.30 11.13
N MET A 152 11.38 -0.52 10.47
CA MET A 152 11.65 -0.66 9.04
C MET A 152 12.26 -2.04 8.74
N LYS A 153 13.19 -2.48 9.57
CA LYS A 153 13.83 -3.79 9.49
C LYS A 153 12.84 -4.93 9.72
N ALA A 154 11.99 -4.83 10.76
CA ALA A 154 10.96 -5.81 11.04
C ALA A 154 9.97 -5.97 9.86
N ASN A 155 9.58 -4.87 9.22
CA ASN A 155 8.71 -4.89 8.04
C ASN A 155 9.40 -5.54 6.82
N MET A 156 10.66 -5.22 6.58
CA MET A 156 11.45 -5.86 5.50
C MET A 156 11.61 -7.36 5.73
N ASP A 157 11.87 -7.77 6.98
CA ASP A 157 12.01 -9.18 7.33
C ASP A 157 10.69 -9.94 7.21
N ALA A 158 9.58 -9.36 7.69
CA ALA A 158 8.24 -9.93 7.52
C ALA A 158 7.91 -10.17 6.05
N ARG A 159 8.19 -9.18 5.19
CA ARG A 159 7.95 -9.31 3.75
C ARG A 159 8.86 -10.34 3.07
N ARG A 160 10.11 -10.44 3.51
CA ARG A 160 11.02 -11.50 3.05
C ARG A 160 10.46 -12.88 3.42
N HIS A 161 9.91 -13.03 4.62
CA HIS A 161 9.29 -14.28 5.07
C HIS A 161 8.06 -14.66 4.24
N GLU A 162 7.17 -13.71 3.95
CA GLU A 162 6.00 -13.94 3.09
C GLU A 162 6.41 -14.32 1.66
N CYS A 163 7.34 -13.58 1.06
CA CYS A 163 7.85 -13.88 -0.28
C CYS A 163 8.53 -15.27 -0.34
N MET A 164 9.26 -15.65 0.70
CA MET A 164 9.82 -17.00 0.79
C MET A 164 8.73 -18.08 0.89
N ALA A 165 7.67 -17.82 1.65
CA ALA A 165 6.54 -18.74 1.78
C ALA A 165 5.83 -18.95 0.43
N GLU A 166 5.56 -17.87 -0.30
CA GLU A 166 4.98 -17.92 -1.66
C GLU A 166 5.85 -18.70 -2.64
N ILE A 167 7.17 -18.46 -2.65
CA ILE A 167 8.11 -19.20 -3.49
C ILE A 167 8.10 -20.69 -3.13
N THR A 168 8.02 -21.03 -1.84
CA THR A 168 7.96 -22.44 -1.43
C THR A 168 6.65 -23.09 -1.83
N GLU A 169 5.52 -22.38 -1.72
CA GLU A 169 4.20 -22.89 -2.13
C GLU A 169 4.14 -23.10 -3.64
N GLN A 170 4.64 -22.14 -4.43
CA GLN A 170 4.70 -22.24 -5.89
C GLN A 170 5.57 -23.43 -6.33
N ARG A 171 6.74 -23.61 -5.72
CA ARG A 171 7.61 -24.77 -5.99
C ARG A 171 6.96 -26.10 -5.62
N TRP A 172 6.17 -26.12 -4.53
CA TRP A 172 5.45 -27.32 -4.12
C TRP A 172 4.34 -27.68 -5.10
N ALA A 173 3.59 -26.67 -5.58
CA ALA A 173 2.57 -26.83 -6.60
C ALA A 173 3.18 -27.33 -7.94
N GLU A 174 4.31 -26.76 -8.37
CA GLU A 174 5.06 -27.21 -9.55
C GLU A 174 5.51 -28.67 -9.41
N ALA A 175 6.03 -29.07 -8.24
CA ALA A 175 6.45 -30.44 -7.99
C ALA A 175 5.29 -31.44 -8.08
N ILE A 176 4.13 -31.10 -7.51
CA ILE A 176 2.91 -31.91 -7.64
C ILE A 176 2.48 -32.03 -9.10
N GLN A 177 2.54 -30.93 -9.85
CA GLN A 177 2.13 -30.92 -11.25
C GLN A 177 3.06 -31.77 -12.13
N ILE A 178 4.36 -31.74 -11.86
CA ILE A 178 5.35 -32.63 -12.48
C ILE A 178 5.03 -34.09 -12.13
N GLU A 179 4.81 -34.42 -10.86
CA GLU A 179 4.48 -35.78 -10.43
C GLU A 179 3.22 -36.33 -11.13
N ASN A 180 2.16 -35.51 -11.19
CA ASN A 180 0.92 -35.87 -11.88
C ASN A 180 1.13 -36.08 -13.38
N SER A 181 1.98 -35.26 -14.02
CA SER A 181 2.35 -35.44 -15.43
C SER A 181 3.06 -36.78 -15.66
N TRP A 182 4.02 -37.15 -14.81
CA TRP A 182 4.71 -38.44 -14.91
C TRP A 182 3.76 -39.62 -14.70
N LYS A 183 2.83 -39.54 -13.75
CA LYS A 183 1.81 -40.60 -13.53
C LYS A 183 0.95 -40.83 -14.77
N MET A 184 0.55 -39.76 -15.45
CA MET A 184 -0.23 -39.84 -16.69
C MET A 184 0.57 -40.47 -17.84
N VAL A 185 1.85 -40.11 -17.99
CA VAL A 185 2.74 -40.71 -19.01
C VAL A 185 2.92 -42.20 -18.76
N ILE A 186 3.17 -42.60 -17.51
CA ILE A 186 3.35 -44.01 -17.14
C ILE A 186 2.06 -44.80 -17.40
N GLN A 187 0.89 -44.28 -17.00
CA GLN A 187 -0.39 -44.93 -17.29
C GLN A 187 -0.63 -45.07 -18.79
N GLY A 188 -0.32 -44.05 -19.59
CA GLY A 188 -0.40 -44.12 -21.05
C GLY A 188 0.49 -45.21 -21.65
N CYS A 189 1.74 -45.32 -21.21
CA CYS A 189 2.67 -46.36 -21.67
C CYS A 189 2.24 -47.78 -21.27
N VAL A 190 1.70 -47.95 -20.05
CA VAL A 190 1.19 -49.25 -19.57
C VAL A 190 -0.02 -49.69 -20.41
N ILE A 191 -0.93 -48.77 -20.71
CA ILE A 191 -2.11 -49.05 -21.55
C ILE A 191 -1.70 -49.44 -22.97
N GLN A 192 -0.75 -48.72 -23.59
CA GLN A 192 -0.25 -49.05 -24.93
C GLN A 192 0.44 -50.43 -24.98
N SER A 193 1.19 -50.78 -23.93
CA SER A 193 1.88 -52.07 -23.83
C SER A 193 0.90 -53.24 -23.65
N GLN A 194 -0.22 -53.03 -22.95
CA GLN A 194 -1.28 -54.05 -22.81
C GLN A 194 -2.08 -54.27 -24.09
N VAL A 195 -2.27 -53.22 -24.90
CA VAL A 195 -2.93 -53.34 -26.22
C VAL A 195 -2.05 -54.12 -27.20
N GLN A 196 -0.73 -53.90 -27.20
CA GLN A 196 0.21 -54.61 -28.10
C GLN A 196 0.45 -56.10 -27.75
N MET A 197 0.12 -56.55 -26.54
CA MET A 197 0.21 -57.97 -26.17
C MET A 197 -1.06 -58.78 -26.47
N HIS A 198 -2.13 -58.13 -26.94
CA HIS A 198 -3.43 -58.74 -27.21
C HIS A 198 -3.78 -58.85 -28.71
N ASP A 199 -2.88 -58.40 -29.59
CA ASP A 199 -2.90 -58.60 -31.05
C ASP A 199 -1.88 -59.69 -31.46
#